data_AF-A0A7W0TC91-F1
#
_entry.id   AF-A0A7W0TC91-F1
#
_cell.length_a   1.000
_cell.length_b   1.000
_cell.length_c   1.000
_cell.angle_alpha   90.00
_cell.angle_beta   90.00
_cell.angle_gamma   90.00
#
_symmetry.space_group_name_H-M   'P 1'
#
loop_
_entity.id
_entity.type
_entity.pdbx_description
1 polymer ?
#
loop_
_entity_poly.entity_id
_entity_poly.type
_entity_poly.pdbx_seq_one_letter_code
_entity_poly.pdbx_strand_id
1 'polypeptide(L)' 'SERAISAGTSWGDDGSDLKLVTQEVEPLFNPQNQVNGFVAVGGNDTGQSSNFTVHVLCFTG' A
#
# COMPACT_ATOMS: atom_id res chain seq x y z
N SER A 1 6.77 21.57 1.49
CA SER A 1 7.28 20.33 0.83
C SER A 1 6.24 19.23 0.96
N GLU A 2 6.14 18.32 -0.01
CA GLU A 2 5.18 17.21 0.05
C GLU A 2 5.60 16.17 1.11
N ARG A 3 4.65 15.70 1.92
CA ARG A 3 4.85 14.64 2.92
C ARG A 3 3.75 13.62 2.84
N ALA A 4 4.11 12.34 2.85
CA ALA A 4 3.14 11.26 2.92
C ALA A 4 2.62 11.14 4.37
N ILE A 5 1.30 11.14 4.55
CA ILE A 5 0.65 11.15 5.89
C ILE A 5 0.10 9.78 6.25
N SER A 6 -0.57 9.13 5.31
CA SER A 6 -1.24 7.85 5.54
C SER A 6 -1.27 7.05 4.25
N ALA A 7 -1.39 5.72 4.39
CA ALA A 7 -1.58 4.82 3.27
C ALA A 7 -2.72 3.84 3.52
N GLY A 8 -3.38 3.48 2.42
CA GLY A 8 -4.33 2.37 2.34
C GLY A 8 -3.95 1.45 1.18
N THR A 9 -4.60 0.31 1.10
CA THR A 9 -4.37 -0.66 0.03
C THR A 9 -5.69 -1.14 -0.55
N SER A 10 -5.68 -1.54 -1.82
CA SER A 10 -6.82 -2.18 -2.46
C SER A 10 -6.36 -3.29 -3.40
N TRP A 11 -7.25 -4.24 -3.62
CA TRP A 11 -7.13 -5.25 -4.66
C TRP A 11 -8.05 -4.90 -5.81
N GLY A 12 -7.57 -5.12 -7.04
CA GLY A 12 -8.35 -4.88 -8.26
C GLY A 12 -9.45 -5.91 -8.50
N ASP A 13 -9.42 -7.01 -7.76
CA ASP A 13 -10.39 -8.10 -7.81
C ASP A 13 -11.10 -8.20 -6.45
N ASP A 14 -12.42 -8.40 -6.45
CA ASP A 14 -13.28 -8.39 -5.26
C ASP A 14 -14.08 -9.70 -5.05
N GLY A 15 -13.64 -10.79 -5.69
CA GLY A 15 -14.21 -12.13 -5.47
C GLY A 15 -14.00 -12.63 -4.05
N SER A 16 -15.08 -13.01 -3.36
CA SER A 16 -15.03 -13.51 -1.97
C SER A 16 -14.28 -14.84 -1.81
N ASP A 17 -14.05 -15.55 -2.91
CA ASP A 17 -13.27 -16.77 -3.03
C ASP A 17 -11.77 -16.50 -3.30
N LEU A 18 -11.41 -15.26 -3.62
CA LEU A 18 -10.03 -14.86 -3.84
C LEU A 18 -9.33 -14.63 -2.49
N LYS A 19 -8.29 -15.43 -2.22
CA LYS A 19 -7.43 -15.29 -1.04
C LYS A 19 -6.41 -14.16 -1.23
N LEU A 20 -6.92 -12.94 -1.37
CA LEU A 20 -6.14 -11.71 -1.50
C LEU A 20 -6.10 -10.99 -0.15
N VAL A 21 -4.89 -10.68 0.34
CA VAL A 21 -4.72 -10.03 1.65
C VAL A 21 -3.62 -8.98 1.62
N THR A 22 -3.84 -7.86 2.30
CA THR A 22 -2.73 -6.96 2.63
C THR A 22 -1.97 -7.56 3.79
N GLN A 23 -0.72 -7.95 3.56
CA GLN A 23 0.13 -8.54 4.60
C GLN A 23 0.85 -7.46 5.40
N GLU A 24 1.29 -6.40 4.71
CA GLU A 24 2.14 -5.38 5.30
C GLU A 24 1.92 -4.01 4.64
N VAL A 25 2.01 -2.95 5.45
CA VAL A 25 2.15 -1.56 5.00
C VAL A 25 3.11 -0.85 5.96
N GLU A 26 4.21 -0.34 5.44
CA GLU A 26 5.26 0.31 6.24
C GLU A 26 5.61 1.71 5.69
N PRO A 27 5.82 2.71 6.57
CA PRO A 27 6.32 4.01 6.15
C PRO A 27 7.79 3.94 5.74
N LEU A 28 8.11 4.63 4.65
CA LEU A 28 9.50 4.91 4.27
C LEU A 28 9.91 6.26 4.86
N PHE A 29 11.09 6.29 5.47
CA PHE A 29 11.63 7.50 6.10
C PHE A 29 12.76 8.10 5.27
N ASN A 30 12.78 9.43 5.17
CA ASN A 30 13.93 10.16 4.64
C ASN A 30 15.02 10.36 5.72
N PRO A 31 16.20 10.93 5.38
CA PRO A 31 17.28 11.16 6.36
C PRO A 31 16.92 12.12 7.51
N GLN A 32 15.80 12.84 7.42
CA GLN A 32 15.27 13.71 8.48
C GLN A 32 14.19 13.02 9.34
N ASN A 33 14.04 11.69 9.22
CA ASN A 33 13.01 10.89 9.88
C ASN A 33 11.57 11.35 9.57
N GLN A 34 11.34 11.86 8.36
CA GLN A 34 10.00 12.18 7.88
C GLN A 34 9.51 11.09 6.93
N VAL A 35 8.23 10.76 7.03
CA VAL A 35 7.58 9.83 6.10
C VAL A 35 7.54 10.46 4.70
N ASN A 36 8.17 9.80 3.73
CA ASN A 36 8.25 10.26 2.35
C ASN A 36 7.60 9.29 1.35
N GLY A 37 7.01 8.19 1.85
CA GLY A 37 6.30 7.19 1.05
C GLY A 37 5.90 6.00 1.92
N PHE A 38 5.32 5.00 1.28
CA PHE A 38 4.95 3.73 1.91
C PHE A 38 5.34 2.57 0.99
N VAL A 39 5.78 1.47 1.59
CA VAL A 39 5.91 0.17 0.93
C VAL A 39 4.81 -0.75 1.46
N ALA A 40 4.30 -1.65 0.62
CA ALA A 40 3.29 -2.61 1.03
C ALA A 40 3.51 -3.97 0.36
N VAL A 41 3.08 -5.02 1.05
CA VAL A 41 3.13 -6.40 0.55
C VAL A 41 1.72 -6.95 0.47
N GLY A 42 1.36 -7.42 -0.72
CA GLY A 42 0.11 -8.14 -0.99
C GLY A 42 0.36 -9.65 -1.04
N GLY A 43 -0.44 -10.43 -0.33
CA GLY A 43 -0.49 -11.88 -0.43
C GLY A 43 -1.54 -12.31 -1.44
N ASN A 44 -1.16 -13.19 -2.36
CA ASN A 44 -2.04 -13.75 -3.39
C ASN A 44 -1.87 -15.28 -3.45
N ASP A 45 -2.86 -16.02 -2.93
CA ASP A 45 -2.93 -17.49 -2.97
C ASP A 45 -4.00 -17.99 -3.97
N THR A 46 -4.31 -17.20 -5.00
CA THR A 46 -5.36 -17.54 -5.99
C THR A 46 -4.82 -18.35 -7.17
N GLY A 47 -3.51 -18.34 -7.38
CA GLY A 47 -2.87 -18.90 -8.59
C GLY A 47 -3.12 -18.08 -9.87
N GLN A 48 -3.71 -16.88 -9.75
CA GLN A 48 -3.94 -15.94 -10.84
C GLN A 48 -3.23 -14.60 -10.55
N SER A 49 -2.99 -13.81 -11.58
CA SER A 49 -2.47 -12.45 -11.42
C SER A 49 -3.58 -11.50 -10.97
N SER A 50 -3.30 -10.71 -9.93
CA SER A 50 -4.21 -9.70 -9.38
C SER A 50 -3.47 -8.39 -9.16
N ASN A 51 -4.18 -7.27 -9.31
CA ASN A 51 -3.61 -5.94 -9.08
C ASN A 51 -3.66 -5.58 -7.59
N PHE A 52 -2.50 -5.32 -6.99
CA PHE A 52 -2.37 -4.77 -5.65
C PHE A 52 -1.95 -3.31 -5.74
N THR A 53 -2.74 -2.40 -5.17
CA THR A 53 -2.51 -0.95 -5.25
C THR A 53 -2.32 -0.36 -3.86
N VAL A 54 -1.30 0.49 -3.73
CA VAL A 54 -1.06 1.32 -2.54
C VAL A 54 -1.56 2.73 -2.83
N HIS A 55 -2.46 3.23 -1.99
CA HIS A 55 -2.98 4.58 -2.04
C HIS A 55 -2.27 5.41 -0.99
N VAL A 56 -1.64 6.52 -1.38
CA VAL A 56 -0.92 7.39 -0.45
C VAL A 56 -1.59 8.76 -0.42
N LEU A 57 -1.97 9.20 0.78
CA LEU A 57 -2.40 10.58 1.00
C LEU A 57 -1.18 11.43 1.34
N CYS A 58 -0.90 12.40 0.47
CA CYS A 58 0.15 13.39 0.68
C CYS A 58 -0.44 14.74 1.13
N PHE A 59 0.32 15.46 1.95
CA PHE A 59 0.06 16.87 2.28
C PHE A 59 1.14 17.76 1.70
N THR A 60 0.68 18.84 1.08
CA THR A 60 1.51 19.95 0.62
C THR A 60 1.22 21.17 1.48
N GLY A 61 2.26 21.68 2.12
CA GLY A 61 2.26 22.94 2.86
C GLY A 61 3.57 23.69 2.66
#